data_AF-A0A3A8J7P8-F1
#
_entry.id   AF-A0A3A8J7P8-F1
#
_cell.length_a   1.000
_cell.length_b   1.000
_cell.length_c   1.000
_cell.angle_alpha   90.00
_cell.angle_beta   90.00
_cell.angle_gamma   90.00
#
_symmetry.space_group_name_H-M   'P 1'
#
loop_
_entity.id
_entity.type
_entity.pdbx_description
1 polymer ?
#
loop_
_entity_poly.entity_id
_entity_poly.type
_entity_poly.pdbx_seq_one_letter_code
_entity_poly.pdbx_strand_id
1 'polypeptide(L)'
;MATRENLVFDAWMRLGNQAGKVLEAPETLAPALGDIRPLLRTWCYPSFEDHHVWLLWKETREESPALRLRRVTWNRFQEREDLAKVLDLEGFLKGAPTRLQVTDARVDGERWHDLEEEADSLAFPPLYFPFRKIVFVDGARYGIEQSFHEGSLRLEWRSVPPPEWALLARWTEKVRQFFEESLASEPE
;
A
#
# COMPACT_ATOMS: atom_id res chain seq x y z
N MET A 1 -12.70 -21.50 -29.24
CA MET A 1 -11.41 -21.77 -28.58
C MET A 1 -10.85 -20.44 -28.11
N ALA A 2 -10.53 -20.28 -26.81
CA ALA A 2 -9.84 -19.09 -26.34
C ALA A 2 -8.39 -19.12 -26.84
N THR A 3 -7.87 -17.99 -27.32
CA THR A 3 -6.44 -17.85 -27.66
C THR A 3 -5.62 -17.82 -26.38
N ARG A 4 -4.34 -18.24 -26.45
CA ARG A 4 -3.42 -18.16 -25.30
C ARG A 4 -3.33 -16.74 -24.73
N GLU A 5 -3.38 -15.72 -25.60
CA GLU A 5 -3.37 -14.31 -25.22
C GLU A 5 -4.57 -13.94 -24.34
N ASN A 6 -5.77 -14.42 -24.67
CA ASN A 6 -6.96 -14.19 -23.85
C ASN A 6 -6.82 -14.85 -22.47
N LEU A 7 -6.29 -16.07 -22.42
CA LEU A 7 -6.07 -16.78 -21.15
C LEU A 7 -5.04 -16.07 -20.25
N VAL A 8 -3.96 -15.54 -20.83
CA VAL A 8 -2.95 -14.77 -20.10
C VAL A 8 -3.53 -13.44 -19.61
N PHE A 9 -4.34 -12.77 -20.41
CA PHE A 9 -5.02 -11.54 -20.01
C PHE A 9 -6.01 -11.78 -18.85
N ASP A 10 -6.81 -12.85 -18.93
CA ASP A 10 -7.74 -13.20 -17.85
C ASP A 10 -6.99 -13.58 -16.56
N ALA A 11 -5.91 -14.34 -16.68
CA ALA A 11 -5.04 -14.66 -15.55
C ALA A 11 -4.43 -13.39 -14.95
N TRP A 12 -4.01 -12.42 -15.77
CA TRP A 12 -3.49 -11.14 -15.30
C TRP A 12 -4.51 -10.34 -14.49
N MET A 13 -5.77 -10.30 -14.95
CA MET A 13 -6.85 -9.63 -14.22
C MET A 13 -7.15 -10.32 -12.88
N ARG A 14 -7.14 -11.66 -12.86
CA ARG A 14 -7.32 -12.44 -11.62
C ARG A 14 -6.17 -12.22 -10.64
N LEU A 15 -4.94 -12.20 -11.13
CA LEU A 15 -3.75 -11.94 -10.34
C LEU A 15 -3.82 -10.55 -9.70
N GLY A 16 -4.20 -9.52 -10.46
CA GLY A 16 -4.38 -8.17 -9.92
C GLY A 16 -5.48 -8.07 -8.87
N ASN A 17 -6.59 -8.80 -9.04
CA ASN A 17 -7.63 -8.87 -8.02
C ASN A 17 -7.16 -9.58 -6.74
N GLN A 18 -6.35 -10.64 -6.87
CA GLN A 18 -5.80 -11.36 -5.73
C GLN A 18 -4.77 -10.52 -4.98
N ALA A 19 -3.78 -9.96 -5.68
CA ALA A 19 -2.78 -9.09 -5.10
C ALA A 19 -3.42 -7.87 -4.44
N GLY A 20 -4.39 -7.23 -5.11
CA GLY A 20 -5.15 -6.10 -4.56
C GLY A 20 -5.82 -6.45 -3.23
N LYS A 21 -6.53 -7.58 -3.13
CA LYS A 21 -7.15 -8.01 -1.86
C LYS A 21 -6.16 -8.19 -0.73
N VAL A 22 -4.95 -8.66 -1.05
CA VAL A 22 -3.91 -8.92 -0.06
C VAL A 22 -3.24 -7.62 0.38
N LEU A 23 -3.01 -6.69 -0.54
CA LEU A 23 -2.52 -5.34 -0.26
C LEU A 23 -3.50 -4.53 0.61
N GLU A 24 -4.79 -4.85 0.58
CA GLU A 24 -5.82 -4.27 1.47
C GLU A 24 -5.77 -4.80 2.92
N ALA A 25 -4.92 -5.78 3.23
CA ALA A 25 -4.80 -6.35 4.58
C ALA A 25 -3.34 -6.83 4.87
N PRO A 26 -2.35 -5.92 4.83
CA PRO A 26 -0.92 -6.27 4.95
C PRO A 26 -0.56 -6.96 6.28
N GLU A 27 -1.36 -6.79 7.32
CA GLU A 27 -1.20 -7.45 8.62
C GLU A 27 -1.49 -8.96 8.59
N THR A 28 -2.27 -9.41 7.61
CA THR A 28 -2.63 -10.83 7.42
C THR A 28 -1.59 -11.62 6.63
N LEU A 29 -0.66 -10.92 5.96
CA LEU A 29 0.40 -11.55 5.20
C LEU A 29 1.45 -12.21 6.08
N ALA A 30 2.01 -13.31 5.59
CA ALA A 30 3.07 -14.04 6.29
C ALA A 30 4.38 -13.23 6.40
N PRO A 31 5.02 -13.15 7.58
CA PRO A 31 4.52 -13.64 8.86
C PRO A 31 3.34 -12.78 9.37
N ALA A 32 2.21 -13.40 9.68
CA ALA A 32 1.02 -12.66 10.11
C ALA A 32 1.29 -11.94 11.44
N LEU A 33 0.89 -10.67 11.54
CA LEU A 33 1.18 -9.84 12.71
C LEU A 33 0.32 -10.19 13.93
N GLY A 34 -0.76 -10.95 13.73
CA GLY A 34 -1.70 -11.31 14.79
C GLY A 34 -2.56 -10.13 15.22
N ASP A 35 -2.82 -10.01 16.52
CA ASP A 35 -3.58 -8.89 17.09
C ASP A 35 -2.66 -7.67 17.25
N ILE A 36 -2.81 -6.73 16.33
CA ILE A 36 -2.08 -5.46 16.32
C ILE A 36 -3.05 -4.29 16.41
N ARG A 37 -2.51 -3.12 16.74
CA ARG A 37 -3.22 -1.85 16.59
C ARG A 37 -2.64 -1.07 15.39
N PRO A 38 -3.24 -1.17 14.19
CA PRO A 38 -2.89 -0.31 13.07
C PRO A 38 -3.04 1.16 13.47
N LEU A 39 -2.11 2.00 13.02
CA LEU A 39 -2.17 3.44 13.20
C LEU A 39 -2.45 4.13 11.87
N LEU A 40 -1.60 3.83 10.90
CA LEU A 40 -1.64 4.44 9.58
C LEU A 40 -1.25 3.40 8.54
N ARG A 41 -2.01 3.39 7.44
CA ARG A 41 -1.63 2.74 6.20
C ARG A 41 -1.50 3.78 5.11
N THR A 42 -0.53 3.62 4.24
CA THR A 42 -0.42 4.39 3.00
C THR A 42 -0.11 3.46 1.83
N TRP A 43 -0.54 3.83 0.63
CA TRP A 43 -0.29 3.04 -0.57
C TRP A 43 0.07 3.89 -1.77
N CYS A 44 0.83 3.28 -2.66
CA CYS A 44 1.24 3.80 -3.95
C CYS A 44 1.08 2.69 -4.99
N TYR A 45 0.14 2.87 -5.91
CA TYR A 45 -0.16 1.94 -7.00
C TYR A 45 0.09 2.64 -8.34
N PRO A 46 1.36 2.85 -8.72
CA PRO A 46 1.74 3.39 -10.01
C PRO A 46 1.38 2.40 -11.13
N SER A 47 1.01 2.89 -12.31
CA SER A 47 0.54 2.01 -13.38
C SER A 47 1.64 1.20 -14.07
N PHE A 48 2.89 1.66 -13.98
CA PHE A 48 4.04 1.09 -14.69
C PHE A 48 5.17 0.67 -13.76
N GLU A 49 4.97 0.78 -12.45
CA GLU A 49 5.94 0.36 -11.44
C GLU A 49 5.27 -0.62 -10.47
N ASP A 50 6.00 -1.04 -9.45
CA ASP A 50 5.51 -1.96 -8.44
C ASP A 50 4.52 -1.28 -7.50
N HIS A 51 3.59 -2.07 -6.97
CA HIS A 51 2.63 -1.56 -6.01
C HIS A 51 3.19 -1.73 -4.61
N HIS A 52 3.05 -0.68 -3.81
CA HIS A 52 3.53 -0.66 -2.44
C HIS A 52 2.42 -0.29 -1.47
N VAL A 53 2.42 -0.96 -0.33
CA VAL A 53 1.61 -0.62 0.84
C VAL A 53 2.52 -0.58 2.05
N TRP A 54 2.41 0.47 2.84
CA TRP A 54 3.08 0.59 4.12
C TRP A 54 2.04 0.58 5.23
N LEU A 55 2.29 -0.20 6.28
CA LEU A 55 1.48 -0.29 7.48
C LEU A 55 2.36 0.06 8.69
N LEU A 56 1.96 1.09 9.43
CA LEU A 56 2.49 1.45 10.73
C LEU A 56 1.56 0.91 11.82
N TRP A 57 2.11 0.25 12.84
CA TRP A 57 1.35 -0.24 14.00
C TRP A 57 2.11 -0.09 15.31
N LYS A 58 1.35 -0.19 16.41
CA LYS A 58 1.92 -0.36 17.76
C LYS A 58 1.98 -1.84 18.10
N GLU A 59 3.15 -2.32 18.46
CA GLU A 59 3.34 -3.66 19.01
C GLU A 59 2.83 -3.68 20.45
N THR A 60 1.78 -4.47 20.71
CA THR A 60 1.07 -4.53 22.01
C THR A 60 1.75 -5.42 23.05
N ARG A 61 2.80 -6.16 22.68
CA ARG A 61 3.35 -7.27 23.48
C ARG A 61 4.44 -6.87 24.48
N GLU A 62 4.91 -5.63 24.47
CA GLU A 62 6.03 -5.19 25.31
C GLU A 62 5.59 -4.19 26.40
N GLU A 63 6.31 -4.14 27.52
CA GLU A 63 6.14 -3.16 28.60
C GLU A 63 6.33 -1.71 28.11
N SER A 64 6.86 -1.54 26.89
CA SER A 64 6.98 -0.28 26.17
C SER A 64 6.51 -0.49 24.72
N PRO A 65 5.36 0.05 24.29
CA PRO A 65 4.84 -0.19 22.95
C PRO A 65 5.78 0.41 21.90
N ALA A 66 6.47 -0.45 21.15
CA ALA A 66 7.32 -0.04 20.04
C ALA A 66 6.49 0.22 18.78
N LEU A 67 6.88 1.23 18.01
CA LEU A 67 6.35 1.46 16.67
C LEU A 67 7.07 0.56 15.67
N ARG A 68 6.27 -0.09 14.83
CA ARG A 68 6.75 -1.01 13.80
C ARG A 68 6.13 -0.66 12.47
N LEU A 69 6.88 -0.91 11.42
CA LEU A 69 6.52 -0.64 10.04
C LEU A 69 6.63 -1.93 9.23
N ARG A 70 5.73 -2.08 8.26
CA ARG A 70 5.68 -3.18 7.31
C ARG A 70 5.46 -2.58 5.95
N ARG A 71 6.33 -2.88 5.01
CA ARG A 71 6.10 -2.65 3.59
C ARG A 71 5.75 -3.96 2.91
N VAL A 72 4.71 -3.92 2.11
CA VAL A 72 4.32 -4.99 1.20
C VAL A 72 4.49 -4.49 -0.21
N THR A 73 5.29 -5.19 -1.00
CA THR A 73 5.55 -4.89 -2.40
C THR A 73 5.00 -5.99 -3.30
N TRP A 74 4.19 -5.59 -4.29
CA TRP A 74 3.82 -6.44 -5.40
C TRP A 74 4.65 -6.08 -6.63
N ASN A 75 5.57 -6.98 -6.98
CA ASN A 75 6.46 -6.88 -8.15
C ASN A 75 5.69 -7.12 -9.46
N ARG A 76 4.81 -6.19 -9.78
CA ARG A 76 3.79 -6.34 -10.83
C ARG A 76 4.43 -6.55 -12.20
N PHE A 77 5.55 -5.87 -12.48
CA PHE A 77 6.22 -6.01 -13.77
C PHE A 77 6.83 -7.40 -13.94
N GLN A 78 7.57 -7.87 -12.94
CA GLN A 78 8.18 -9.20 -12.97
C GLN A 78 7.11 -10.30 -13.07
N GLU A 79 6.03 -10.21 -12.29
CA GLU A 79 4.97 -11.22 -12.36
C GLU A 79 4.26 -11.26 -13.71
N ARG A 80 4.12 -10.12 -14.39
CA ARG A 80 3.57 -10.08 -15.76
C ARG A 80 4.48 -10.82 -16.75
N GLU A 81 5.79 -10.62 -16.64
CA GLU A 81 6.76 -11.32 -17.48
C GLU A 81 6.76 -12.83 -17.21
N ASP A 82 6.68 -13.23 -15.95
CA ASP A 82 6.67 -14.63 -15.53
C ASP A 82 5.38 -15.33 -15.99
N LEU A 83 4.24 -14.64 -15.89
CA LEU A 83 2.94 -15.13 -16.35
C LEU A 83 2.93 -15.39 -17.87
N ALA A 84 3.65 -14.59 -18.66
CA ALA A 84 3.75 -14.84 -20.10
C ALA A 84 4.50 -16.14 -20.44
N LYS A 85 5.43 -16.54 -19.55
CA LYS A 85 6.33 -17.69 -19.74
C LYS A 85 5.78 -19.00 -19.15
N VAL A 86 4.88 -18.92 -18.16
CA VAL A 86 4.38 -20.11 -17.45
C VAL A 86 3.44 -20.96 -18.31
N LEU A 87 3.51 -22.29 -18.14
CA LEU A 87 2.64 -23.27 -18.79
C LEU A 87 1.40 -23.58 -17.94
N ASP A 88 1.55 -23.64 -16.62
CA ASP A 88 0.46 -23.83 -15.65
C ASP A 88 0.01 -22.49 -15.06
N LEU A 89 -0.98 -21.86 -15.69
CA LEU A 89 -1.54 -20.60 -15.24
C LEU A 89 -2.25 -20.73 -13.88
N GLU A 90 -2.94 -21.84 -13.62
CA GLU A 90 -3.67 -22.00 -12.36
C GLU A 90 -2.73 -22.23 -11.17
N GLY A 91 -1.67 -23.02 -11.36
CA GLY A 91 -0.59 -23.15 -10.37
C GLY A 91 0.08 -21.81 -10.10
N PHE A 92 0.34 -21.02 -11.15
CA PHE A 92 0.89 -19.67 -11.00
C PHE A 92 -0.02 -18.76 -10.17
N LEU A 93 -1.33 -18.74 -10.44
CA LEU A 93 -2.29 -17.92 -9.71
C LEU A 93 -2.43 -18.34 -8.23
N LYS A 94 -2.39 -19.65 -7.93
CA LYS A 94 -2.45 -20.14 -6.55
C LYS A 94 -1.28 -19.66 -5.69
N GLY A 95 -0.10 -19.50 -6.29
CA GLY A 95 1.09 -19.01 -5.60
C GLY A 95 1.20 -17.48 -5.50
N ALA A 96 0.23 -16.71 -6.00
CA ALA A 96 0.33 -15.25 -6.04
C ALA A 96 0.50 -14.57 -4.67
N PRO A 97 -0.28 -14.90 -3.63
CA PRO A 97 -0.15 -14.22 -2.34
C PRO A 97 1.23 -14.39 -1.70
N THR A 98 1.90 -15.52 -1.96
CA THR A 98 3.22 -15.84 -1.39
C THR A 98 4.39 -15.19 -2.12
N ARG A 99 4.15 -14.54 -3.27
CA ARG A 99 5.18 -13.84 -4.05
C ARG A 99 5.26 -12.35 -3.74
N LEU A 100 4.35 -11.84 -2.92
CA LEU A 100 4.46 -10.49 -2.37
C LEU A 100 5.68 -10.42 -1.44
N GLN A 101 6.48 -9.38 -1.60
CA GLN A 101 7.61 -9.14 -0.72
C GLN A 101 7.13 -8.40 0.52
N VAL A 102 7.51 -8.88 1.69
CA VAL A 102 7.19 -8.27 2.99
C VAL A 102 8.50 -7.88 3.65
N THR A 103 8.60 -6.63 4.07
CA THR A 103 9.75 -6.11 4.81
C THR A 103 9.23 -5.40 6.05
N ASP A 104 9.70 -5.80 7.21
CA ASP A 104 9.33 -5.16 8.48
C ASP A 104 10.52 -4.38 9.03
N ALA A 105 10.27 -3.27 9.72
CA ALA A 105 11.30 -2.50 10.41
C ALA A 105 10.78 -1.87 11.71
N ARG A 106 11.70 -1.45 12.60
CA ARG A 106 11.38 -0.54 13.70
C ARG A 106 11.29 0.89 13.20
N VAL A 107 10.49 1.69 13.92
CA VAL A 107 10.27 3.09 13.61
C VAL A 107 10.73 3.94 14.79
N ASP A 108 11.47 5.00 14.48
CA ASP A 108 11.85 6.02 15.44
C ASP A 108 10.59 6.79 15.88
N GLY A 109 10.24 6.64 17.17
CA GLY A 109 9.05 7.25 17.74
C GLY A 109 9.11 8.77 17.86
N GLU A 110 10.30 9.36 18.03
CA GLU A 110 10.44 10.81 18.10
C GLU A 110 10.22 11.42 16.71
N ARG A 111 10.85 10.85 15.67
CA ARG A 111 10.64 11.30 14.29
C ARG A 111 9.21 11.08 13.81
N TRP A 112 8.57 9.99 14.23
CA TRP A 112 7.16 9.76 13.94
C TRP A 112 6.27 10.80 14.63
N HIS A 113 6.58 11.17 15.88
CA HIS A 113 5.82 12.18 16.62
C HIS A 113 5.79 13.52 15.89
N ASP A 114 6.92 13.97 15.32
CA ASP A 114 6.96 15.19 14.50
C ASP A 114 5.99 15.13 13.31
N LEU A 115 5.91 13.98 12.62
CA LEU A 115 4.97 13.78 11.50
C LEU A 115 3.51 13.74 11.96
N GLU A 116 3.26 13.22 13.16
CA GLU A 116 1.94 13.20 13.79
C GLU A 116 1.48 14.62 14.16
N GLU A 117 2.36 15.44 14.75
CA GLU A 117 2.07 16.86 15.03
C GLU A 117 1.85 17.66 13.73
N GLU A 118 2.62 17.39 12.66
CA GLU A 118 2.35 17.98 11.35
C GLU A 118 0.94 17.60 10.85
N ALA A 119 0.49 16.37 11.12
CA ALA A 119 -0.81 15.87 10.67
C ALA A 119 -1.98 16.61 11.35
N ASP A 120 -1.83 17.00 12.62
CA ASP A 120 -2.85 17.75 13.36
C ASP A 120 -3.16 19.12 12.74
N SER A 121 -2.21 19.68 12.01
CA SER A 121 -2.39 20.94 11.27
C SER A 121 -3.07 20.78 9.91
N LEU A 122 -3.26 19.53 9.44
CA LEU A 122 -3.88 19.26 8.15
C LEU A 122 -5.39 19.49 8.23
N ALA A 123 -5.88 20.42 7.41
CA ALA A 123 -7.31 20.53 7.18
C ALA A 123 -7.80 19.31 6.39
N PHE A 124 -8.76 18.56 6.94
CA PHE A 124 -9.46 17.53 6.17
C PHE A 124 -10.22 18.19 5.02
N PRO A 125 -9.89 17.83 3.77
CA PRO A 125 -10.45 18.53 2.64
C PRO A 125 -11.92 18.13 2.41
N PRO A 126 -12.73 19.01 1.81
CA PRO A 126 -14.12 18.70 1.51
C PRO A 126 -14.24 17.50 0.57
N LEU A 127 -15.37 16.79 0.66
CA LEU A 127 -15.69 15.68 -0.24
C LEU A 127 -15.70 16.16 -1.69
N TYR A 128 -14.82 15.59 -2.50
CA TYR A 128 -14.70 15.92 -3.92
C TYR A 128 -15.47 14.91 -4.77
N PHE A 129 -16.53 15.38 -5.44
CA PHE A 129 -17.31 14.57 -6.39
C PHE A 129 -16.97 14.97 -7.83
N PRO A 130 -16.06 14.27 -8.53
CA PRO A 130 -15.69 14.63 -9.89
C PRO A 130 -16.81 14.28 -10.87
N PHE A 131 -17.78 15.19 -11.06
CA PHE A 131 -18.87 14.96 -12.02
C PHE A 131 -18.51 15.32 -13.47
N ARG A 132 -17.35 15.93 -13.75
CA ARG A 132 -17.01 16.36 -15.12
C ARG A 132 -15.51 16.31 -15.38
N LYS A 133 -15.13 15.45 -16.32
CA LYS A 133 -13.84 15.43 -17.04
C LYS A 133 -12.59 15.37 -16.15
N ILE A 134 -12.17 14.16 -15.81
CA ILE A 134 -10.75 13.93 -15.59
C ILE A 134 -10.31 12.89 -16.61
N VAL A 135 -9.61 13.36 -17.64
CA VAL A 135 -8.83 12.52 -18.54
C VAL A 135 -7.54 12.22 -17.77
N PHE A 136 -7.44 11.03 -17.19
CA PHE A 136 -6.30 10.65 -16.37
C PHE A 136 -5.15 10.16 -17.27
N VAL A 137 -3.95 10.69 -17.06
CA VAL A 137 -2.80 10.44 -17.95
C VAL A 137 -2.05 9.17 -17.57
N ASP A 138 -1.95 8.82 -16.29
CA ASP A 138 -1.14 7.68 -15.86
C ASP A 138 -1.91 6.58 -15.11
N GLY A 139 -3.10 6.82 -14.53
CA GLY A 139 -3.88 5.81 -13.82
C GLY A 139 -3.34 5.40 -12.43
N ALA A 140 -2.28 6.06 -11.93
CA ALA A 140 -1.71 5.79 -10.62
C ALA A 140 -2.71 6.09 -9.50
N ARG A 141 -2.72 5.28 -8.42
CA ARG A 141 -3.58 5.49 -7.25
C ARG A 141 -2.73 5.62 -5.99
N TYR A 142 -3.08 6.58 -5.15
CA TYR A 142 -2.40 6.86 -3.90
C TYR A 142 -3.43 7.04 -2.80
N GLY A 143 -3.02 6.82 -1.56
CA GLY A 143 -3.88 7.18 -0.46
C GLY A 143 -3.32 6.86 0.90
N ILE A 144 -4.16 7.16 1.88
CA ILE A 144 -3.91 6.90 3.29
C ILE A 144 -5.16 6.34 3.94
N GLU A 145 -4.95 5.56 4.97
CA GLU A 145 -5.98 5.10 5.87
C GLU A 145 -5.49 5.22 7.31
N GLN A 146 -6.18 6.04 8.09
CA GLN A 146 -5.91 6.20 9.52
C GLN A 146 -6.91 5.36 10.30
N SER A 147 -6.41 4.53 11.20
CA SER A 147 -7.23 3.70 12.08
C SER A 147 -7.41 4.38 13.44
N PHE A 148 -8.62 4.36 13.96
CA PHE A 148 -8.98 4.86 15.29
C PHE A 148 -9.88 3.83 16.00
N HIS A 149 -10.27 4.10 17.25
CA HIS A 149 -10.93 3.10 18.10
C HIS A 149 -12.22 2.50 17.50
N GLU A 150 -12.99 3.31 16.78
CA GLU A 150 -14.32 2.95 16.25
C GLU A 150 -14.34 2.68 14.73
N GLY A 151 -13.20 2.72 14.05
CA GLY A 151 -13.15 2.52 12.60
C GLY A 151 -11.89 3.05 11.93
N SER A 152 -12.00 3.35 10.64
CA SER A 152 -10.93 3.97 9.88
C SER A 152 -11.45 5.06 8.94
N LEU A 153 -10.58 6.03 8.63
CA LEU A 153 -10.81 7.03 7.61
C LEU A 153 -9.86 6.74 6.45
N ARG A 154 -10.44 6.46 5.28
CA ARG A 154 -9.70 6.17 4.06
C ARG A 154 -9.86 7.29 3.04
N LEU A 155 -8.74 7.86 2.60
CA LEU A 155 -8.70 8.89 1.56
C LEU A 155 -7.84 8.38 0.38
N GLU A 156 -8.37 8.50 -0.83
CA GLU A 156 -7.71 8.03 -2.05
C GLU A 156 -7.81 9.08 -3.17
N TRP A 157 -6.73 9.25 -3.92
CA TRP A 157 -6.70 10.07 -5.13
C TRP A 157 -5.96 9.36 -6.27
N ARG A 158 -6.16 9.85 -7.49
CA ARG A 158 -5.51 9.34 -8.70
C ARG A 158 -4.55 10.36 -9.28
N SER A 159 -3.35 9.95 -9.66
CA SER A 159 -2.33 10.74 -10.38
C SER A 159 -1.99 12.08 -9.71
N VAL A 160 -2.89 13.06 -9.82
CA VAL A 160 -2.83 14.39 -9.26
C VAL A 160 -3.93 14.53 -8.19
N PRO A 161 -3.59 14.83 -6.93
CA PRO A 161 -4.59 15.07 -5.90
C PRO A 161 -5.44 16.31 -6.25
N PRO A 162 -6.70 16.39 -5.79
CA PRO A 162 -7.44 17.65 -5.82
C PRO A 162 -6.60 18.80 -5.23
N PRO A 163 -6.68 20.03 -5.76
CA PRO A 163 -5.89 21.15 -5.24
C PRO A 163 -6.05 21.36 -3.73
N GLU A 164 -7.25 21.11 -3.20
CA GLU A 164 -7.59 21.21 -1.79
C GLU A 164 -6.88 20.14 -0.94
N TRP A 165 -6.45 19.04 -1.57
CA TRP A 165 -5.77 17.90 -0.94
C TRP A 165 -4.24 18.03 -1.06
N ALA A 166 -3.71 19.13 -1.60
CA ALA A 166 -2.29 19.26 -1.89
C ALA A 166 -1.40 19.12 -0.64
N LEU A 167 -1.83 19.67 0.51
CA LEU A 167 -1.09 19.53 1.77
C LEU A 167 -1.10 18.10 2.28
N LEU A 168 -2.28 17.44 2.23
CA LEU A 168 -2.42 16.03 2.59
C LEU A 168 -1.49 15.15 1.74
N ALA A 169 -1.51 15.32 0.42
CA ALA A 169 -0.70 14.53 -0.48
C ALA A 169 0.81 14.74 -0.26
N ARG A 170 1.24 15.97 0.05
CA ARG A 170 2.63 16.27 0.42
C ARG A 170 3.03 15.61 1.73
N TRP A 171 2.16 15.66 2.74
CA TRP A 171 2.40 14.98 4.01
C TRP A 171 2.46 13.47 3.82
N THR A 172 1.57 12.88 3.02
CA THR A 172 1.62 11.44 2.68
C THR A 172 2.91 11.06 1.96
N GLU A 173 3.43 11.92 1.08
CA GLU A 173 4.74 11.70 0.46
C GLU A 173 5.88 11.75 1.48
N LYS A 174 5.89 12.74 2.39
CA LYS A 174 6.88 12.80 3.49
C LYS A 174 6.84 11.54 4.36
N VAL A 175 5.64 11.08 4.74
CA VAL A 175 5.47 9.86 5.53
C VAL A 175 6.03 8.64 4.79
N ARG A 176 5.78 8.51 3.49
CA ARG A 176 6.36 7.40 2.70
C ARG A 176 7.89 7.47 2.64
N GLN A 177 8.46 8.66 2.47
CA GLN A 177 9.91 8.84 2.50
C GLN A 177 10.50 8.43 3.85
N PHE A 178 9.90 8.88 4.95
CA PHE A 178 10.28 8.46 6.30
C PHE A 178 10.19 6.93 6.50
N PHE A 179 9.14 6.30 5.97
CA PHE A 179 8.99 4.85 6.03
C PHE A 179 10.08 4.13 5.24
N GLU A 180 10.41 4.59 4.03
CA GLU A 180 11.51 4.03 3.24
C GLU A 180 12.87 4.20 3.93
N GLU A 181 13.12 5.34 4.56
CA GLU A 181 14.34 5.56 5.36
C GLU A 181 14.41 4.60 6.56
N SER A 182 13.28 4.36 7.24
CA SER A 182 13.20 3.44 8.37
C SER A 182 13.52 2.00 7.93
N LEU A 183 13.00 1.59 6.77
CA LEU A 183 13.28 0.27 6.18
C LEU A 183 14.74 0.12 5.71
N ALA A 184 15.39 1.21 5.28
CA ALA A 184 16.79 1.19 4.85
C ALA A 184 17.79 1.22 6.01
N SER A 185 17.37 1.68 7.19
CA SER A 185 18.23 1.88 8.36
C SER A 185 18.43 0.62 9.21
N GLU A 186 17.61 -0.41 9.02
CA GLU A 186 17.82 -1.73 9.62
C GLU A 186 18.58 -2.63 8.64
N PRO A 187 19.87 -2.94 8.88
CA PRO A 187 20.47 -4.11 8.25
C PRO A 187 19.85 -5.38 8.86
N GLU A 188 19.59 -6.36 7.99
CA GLU A 188 19.14 -7.73 8.34
C GLU A 188 19.90 -8.34 9.54
#